data_AF-A0A7K0C9E2-F1
#
_entry.id   AF-A0A7K0C9E2-F1
#
_cell.length_a   1.000
_cell.length_b   1.000
_cell.length_c   1.000
_cell.angle_alpha   90.00
_cell.angle_beta   90.00
_cell.angle_gamma   90.00
#
_symmetry.space_group_name_H-M   'P 1'
#
loop_
_entity.id
_entity.type
_entity.pdbx_description
1 polymer ?
#
loop_
_entity_poly.entity_id
_entity_poly.type
_entity_poly.pdbx_seq_one_letter_code
_entity_poly.pdbx_strand_id
1 'polypeptide(L)'
;MSGDNQGAQAQCTAARDVPVPSVEPGGEALVVAHLYEADRAIRDRVDAAVAAGLPAADAIRTISTSIVRGIRSPGFHGSVFLDAIAEYSDPGHPVHRAVLAHRRWFLDTATGLLGGIPELPAEPAARHFVMMCDGAMTAGRLFGPEAVCDDFLLGVEGLLTGELVSF
;
A
#
# COMPACT_ATOMS: atom_id res chain seq x y z
N MET A 1 6.83 -4.48 -24.78
CA MET A 1 7.74 -5.33 -23.99
C MET A 1 7.09 -5.46 -22.63
N SER A 2 6.68 -6.67 -22.23
CA SER A 2 6.15 -6.90 -20.87
C SER A 2 7.28 -6.68 -19.87
N GLY A 3 7.17 -5.68 -19.00
CA GLY A 3 7.98 -5.63 -17.80
C GLY A 3 7.51 -6.78 -16.91
N ASP A 4 8.39 -7.76 -16.66
CA ASP A 4 8.05 -8.94 -15.86
C ASP A 4 7.85 -8.52 -14.39
N ASN A 5 6.61 -8.60 -13.89
CA ASN A 5 6.24 -8.30 -12.50
C ASN A 5 6.68 -9.39 -11.49
N GLN A 6 7.78 -10.09 -11.78
CA GLN A 6 8.20 -11.30 -11.06
C GLN A 6 8.53 -11.03 -9.58
N GLY A 7 9.14 -9.87 -9.29
CA GLY A 7 9.41 -9.44 -7.91
C GLY A 7 8.14 -9.22 -7.09
N ALA A 8 7.15 -8.55 -7.68
CA ALA A 8 5.85 -8.32 -7.05
C ALA A 8 5.06 -9.62 -6.87
N GLN A 9 5.10 -10.52 -7.87
CA GLN A 9 4.47 -11.84 -7.79
C GLN A 9 5.05 -12.68 -6.64
N ALA A 10 6.37 -12.61 -6.40
CA ALA A 10 7.00 -13.30 -5.28
C ALA A 10 6.45 -12.79 -3.93
N GLN A 11 6.24 -11.48 -3.79
CA GLN A 11 5.70 -10.89 -2.56
C GLN A 11 4.21 -11.17 -2.38
N CYS A 12 3.40 -11.15 -3.45
CA CYS A 12 2.00 -11.59 -3.44
C CYS A 12 1.89 -13.07 -3.02
N THR A 13 2.83 -13.91 -3.45
CA THR A 13 2.84 -15.33 -3.07
C THR A 13 3.21 -15.50 -1.60
N ALA A 14 4.30 -14.88 -1.14
CA ALA A 14 4.74 -14.96 0.26
C ALA A 14 3.72 -14.36 1.25
N ALA A 15 2.94 -13.37 0.80
CA ALA A 15 1.89 -12.71 1.57
C ALA A 15 0.71 -13.61 1.95
N ARG A 16 0.39 -14.62 1.14
CA ARG A 16 -0.77 -15.50 1.36
C ARG A 16 -0.59 -16.47 2.52
N ASP A 17 0.64 -16.72 2.92
CA ASP A 17 1.00 -17.69 3.96
C ASP A 17 1.23 -17.05 5.33
N VAL A 18 0.96 -15.74 5.51
CA VAL A 18 1.14 -15.06 6.80
C VAL A 18 0.07 -15.56 7.79
N PRO A 19 0.45 -16.26 8.87
CA PRO A 19 -0.51 -16.76 9.84
C PRO A 19 -1.11 -15.62 10.66
N VAL A 20 -2.41 -15.71 10.95
CA VAL A 20 -3.06 -14.85 11.94
C VAL A 20 -2.50 -15.23 13.32
N PRO A 21 -1.86 -14.29 14.06
CA PRO A 21 -1.31 -14.57 15.37
C PRO A 21 -2.44 -14.85 16.36
N SER A 22 -2.22 -15.83 17.22
CA SER A 22 -3.07 -16.06 18.38
C SER A 22 -2.85 -14.92 19.38
N VAL A 23 -3.84 -14.06 19.55
CA VAL A 23 -3.84 -12.99 20.56
C VAL A 23 -4.84 -13.35 21.66
N GLU A 24 -4.44 -13.15 22.93
CA GLU A 24 -5.31 -13.39 24.08
C GLU A 24 -6.56 -12.49 24.03
N PRO A 25 -7.76 -12.97 24.40
CA PRO A 25 -9.00 -12.21 24.26
C PRO A 25 -8.96 -10.86 25.00
N GLY A 26 -9.28 -9.76 24.30
CA GLY A 26 -9.27 -8.40 24.85
C GLY A 26 -9.42 -7.31 23.78
N GLY A 27 -9.37 -6.03 24.18
CA GLY A 27 -9.48 -4.90 23.26
C GLY A 27 -8.37 -4.88 22.20
N GLU A 28 -7.13 -5.19 22.61
CA GLU A 28 -5.98 -5.26 21.70
C GLU A 28 -6.11 -6.40 20.68
N ALA A 29 -6.68 -7.55 21.07
CA ALA A 29 -6.91 -8.65 20.14
C ALA A 29 -7.92 -8.28 19.04
N LEU A 30 -8.92 -7.46 19.37
CA LEU A 30 -9.87 -6.94 18.39
C LEU A 30 -9.18 -5.99 17.40
N VAL A 31 -8.32 -5.09 17.89
CA VAL A 31 -7.55 -4.18 17.03
C VAL A 31 -6.64 -4.98 16.09
N VAL A 32 -5.93 -5.97 16.61
CA VAL A 32 -5.07 -6.84 15.79
C VAL A 32 -5.91 -7.58 14.74
N ALA A 33 -7.02 -8.21 15.11
CA ALA A 33 -7.89 -8.91 14.16
C ALA A 33 -8.40 -7.98 13.05
N HIS A 34 -8.81 -6.76 13.40
CA HIS A 34 -9.23 -5.75 12.43
C HIS A 34 -8.11 -5.36 11.46
N LEU A 35 -6.88 -5.19 11.95
CA LEU A 35 -5.72 -4.91 11.10
C LEU A 35 -5.41 -6.06 10.15
N TYR A 36 -5.54 -7.31 10.59
CA TYR A 36 -5.36 -8.48 9.73
C TYR A 36 -6.42 -8.57 8.63
N GLU A 37 -7.68 -8.27 8.94
CA GLU A 37 -8.74 -8.23 7.93
C GLU A 37 -8.51 -7.13 6.89
N ALA A 38 -8.09 -5.94 7.35
CA ALA A 38 -7.74 -4.84 6.46
C ALA A 38 -6.51 -5.18 5.60
N ASP A 39 -5.47 -5.78 6.19
CA ASP A 39 -4.24 -6.22 5.51
C ASP A 39 -4.57 -7.23 4.41
N ARG A 40 -5.37 -8.27 4.72
CA ARG A 40 -5.82 -9.26 3.74
C ARG A 40 -6.60 -8.60 2.60
N ALA A 41 -7.56 -7.73 2.91
CA ALA A 41 -8.35 -7.06 1.88
C ALA A 41 -7.51 -6.15 0.96
N ILE A 42 -6.43 -5.57 1.45
CA ILE A 42 -5.49 -4.80 0.63
C ILE A 42 -4.63 -5.74 -0.22
N ARG A 43 -4.08 -6.80 0.38
CA ARG A 43 -3.31 -7.84 -0.33
C ARG A 43 -4.11 -8.43 -1.48
N ASP A 44 -5.36 -8.83 -1.26
CA ASP A 44 -6.21 -9.40 -2.31
C ASP A 44 -6.38 -8.46 -3.52
N ARG A 45 -6.51 -7.16 -3.29
CA ARG A 45 -6.63 -6.16 -4.37
C ARG A 45 -5.32 -5.95 -5.12
N VAL A 46 -4.20 -5.89 -4.40
CA VAL A 46 -2.86 -5.75 -4.99
C VAL A 46 -2.51 -7.01 -5.78
N ASP A 47 -2.76 -8.19 -5.21
CA ASP A 47 -2.59 -9.48 -5.85
C ASP A 47 -3.40 -9.58 -7.14
N ALA A 48 -4.66 -9.13 -7.15
CA ALA A 48 -5.48 -9.12 -8.35
C ALA A 48 -4.87 -8.22 -9.45
N ALA A 49 -4.34 -7.05 -9.09
CA ALA A 49 -3.66 -6.16 -10.03
C ALA A 49 -2.38 -6.79 -10.61
N VAL A 50 -1.59 -7.46 -9.76
CA VAL A 50 -0.35 -8.16 -10.18
C VAL A 50 -0.67 -9.38 -11.05
N ALA A 51 -1.67 -10.17 -10.68
CA ALA A 51 -2.07 -11.39 -11.38
C ALA A 51 -2.71 -11.12 -12.75
N ALA A 52 -3.22 -9.90 -12.99
CA ALA A 52 -3.73 -9.48 -14.28
C ALA A 52 -2.66 -9.45 -15.39
N GLY A 53 -1.36 -9.53 -15.04
CA GLY A 53 -0.27 -9.58 -16.02
C GLY A 53 -0.12 -8.28 -16.82
N LEU A 54 -0.59 -7.16 -16.26
CA LEU A 54 -0.46 -5.83 -16.86
C LEU A 54 1.00 -5.38 -16.86
N PRO A 55 1.39 -4.47 -17.78
CA PRO A 55 2.65 -3.75 -17.66
C PRO A 55 2.81 -3.14 -16.26
N ALA A 56 4.04 -3.11 -15.74
CA ALA A 56 4.35 -2.64 -14.39
C ALA A 56 3.71 -1.27 -14.04
N ALA A 57 3.79 -0.30 -14.96
CA ALA A 57 3.18 1.01 -14.79
C ALA A 57 1.64 0.92 -14.65
N ASP A 58 0.99 0.06 -15.42
CA ASP A 58 -0.47 -0.12 -15.38
C ASP A 58 -0.91 -0.89 -14.13
N ALA A 59 -0.08 -1.79 -13.60
CA ALA A 59 -0.31 -2.42 -12.31
C ALA A 59 -0.28 -1.37 -11.18
N ILE A 60 0.70 -0.47 -11.18
CA ILE A 60 0.76 0.66 -10.23
C ILE A 60 -0.48 1.56 -10.37
N ARG A 61 -0.87 1.95 -11.59
CA ARG A 61 -2.11 2.72 -11.83
C ARG A 61 -3.35 2.03 -11.30
N THR A 62 -3.44 0.70 -11.46
CA THR A 62 -4.56 -0.11 -10.96
C THR A 62 -4.62 -0.08 -9.43
N ILE A 63 -3.47 -0.24 -8.76
CA ILE A 63 -3.36 -0.15 -7.30
C ILE A 63 -3.74 1.26 -6.82
N SER A 64 -3.22 2.30 -7.45
CA SER A 64 -3.54 3.70 -7.14
C SER A 64 -5.02 4.02 -7.29
N THR A 65 -5.64 3.52 -8.36
CA THR A 65 -7.10 3.66 -8.59
C THR A 65 -7.89 2.93 -7.49
N SER A 66 -7.43 1.75 -7.06
CA SER A 66 -8.06 1.04 -5.94
C SER A 66 -7.96 1.82 -4.62
N ILE A 67 -6.84 2.50 -4.37
CA ILE A 67 -6.64 3.37 -3.22
C ILE A 67 -7.62 4.55 -3.26
N VAL A 68 -7.71 5.26 -4.40
CA VAL A 68 -8.65 6.37 -4.61
C VAL A 68 -10.09 5.93 -4.39
N ARG A 69 -10.48 4.76 -4.89
CA ARG A 69 -11.82 4.20 -4.65
C ARG A 69 -12.08 3.97 -3.15
N GLY A 70 -11.07 3.55 -2.40
CA GLY A 70 -11.15 3.43 -0.94
C GLY A 70 -11.34 4.80 -0.26
N ILE A 71 -10.54 5.79 -0.63
CA ILE A 71 -10.62 7.17 -0.09
C ILE A 71 -12.00 7.80 -0.38
N ARG A 72 -12.54 7.58 -1.58
CA ARG A 72 -13.87 8.07 -1.98
C ARG A 72 -15.04 7.27 -1.40
N SER A 73 -14.78 6.16 -0.70
CA SER A 73 -15.86 5.31 -0.20
C SER A 73 -16.61 5.96 0.97
N PRO A 74 -17.94 5.79 1.06
CA PRO A 74 -18.69 6.22 2.24
C PRO A 74 -18.11 5.58 3.51
N GLY A 75 -17.85 6.39 4.53
CA GLY A 75 -17.26 5.93 5.80
C GLY A 75 -15.73 5.83 5.79
N PHE A 76 -15.05 6.33 4.75
CA PHE A 76 -13.60 6.47 4.79
C PHE A 76 -13.16 7.34 6.00
N HIS A 77 -12.25 6.80 6.80
CA HIS A 77 -11.76 7.45 8.02
C HIS A 77 -10.23 7.43 8.13
N GLY A 78 -9.53 7.36 6.99
CA GLY A 78 -8.07 7.29 6.93
C GLY A 78 -7.52 5.86 6.88
N SER A 79 -6.21 5.72 7.09
CA SER A 79 -5.53 4.42 7.12
C SER A 79 -5.57 3.83 8.53
N VAL A 80 -6.18 2.65 8.67
CA VAL A 80 -6.23 1.91 9.94
C VAL A 80 -4.83 1.59 10.48
N PHE A 81 -3.84 1.44 9.61
CA PHE A 81 -2.45 1.18 10.00
C PHE A 81 -1.75 2.44 10.54
N LEU A 82 -2.02 3.61 9.94
CA LEU A 82 -1.44 4.88 10.40
C LEU A 82 -2.07 5.32 11.73
N ASP A 83 -3.37 5.09 11.90
CA ASP A 83 -4.06 5.33 13.16
C ASP A 83 -3.51 4.39 14.26
N ALA A 84 -3.35 3.10 13.96
CA ALA A 84 -2.83 2.13 14.90
C ALA A 84 -1.38 2.40 15.32
N ILE A 85 -0.49 2.81 14.41
CA ILE A 85 0.90 3.09 14.80
C ILE A 85 1.03 4.35 15.66
N ALA A 86 0.09 5.29 15.54
CA ALA A 86 0.06 6.49 16.38
C ALA A 86 -0.37 6.17 17.82
N GLU A 87 -1.23 5.16 18.01
CA GLU A 87 -1.69 4.72 19.33
C GLU A 87 -0.72 3.71 19.97
N TYR A 88 -0.17 2.79 19.19
CA TYR A 88 0.67 1.68 19.65
C TYR A 88 2.13 1.86 19.24
N SER A 89 2.83 2.78 19.91
CA SER A 89 4.20 3.17 19.57
C SER A 89 5.31 2.22 20.04
N ASP A 90 5.00 1.24 20.92
CA ASP A 90 5.98 0.27 21.41
C ASP A 90 6.34 -0.74 20.29
N PRO A 91 7.60 -0.83 19.84
CA PRO A 91 8.03 -1.80 18.82
C PRO A 91 7.79 -3.26 19.21
N GLY A 92 7.74 -3.56 20.52
CA GLY A 92 7.42 -4.87 21.07
C GLY A 92 5.93 -5.21 21.05
N HIS A 93 5.05 -4.26 20.74
CA HIS A 93 3.61 -4.46 20.76
C HIS A 93 3.13 -5.26 19.54
N PRO A 94 2.19 -6.23 19.68
CA PRO A 94 1.66 -7.01 18.56
C PRO A 94 1.07 -6.14 17.43
N VAL A 95 0.35 -5.07 17.77
CA VAL A 95 -0.20 -4.11 16.80
C VAL A 95 0.92 -3.44 15.99
N HIS A 96 1.96 -2.94 16.66
CA HIS A 96 3.08 -2.28 15.99
C HIS A 96 3.78 -3.23 15.00
N ARG A 97 3.98 -4.50 15.40
CA ARG A 97 4.54 -5.53 14.51
C ARG A 97 3.64 -5.80 13.30
N ALA A 98 2.33 -5.92 13.50
CA ALA A 98 1.38 -6.14 12.40
C ALA A 98 1.38 -4.99 11.40
N VAL A 99 1.42 -3.74 11.89
CA VAL A 99 1.53 -2.55 11.03
C VAL A 99 2.83 -2.57 10.23
N LEU A 100 3.97 -2.82 10.87
CA LEU A 100 5.25 -2.87 10.14
C LEU A 100 5.31 -4.01 9.12
N ALA A 101 4.73 -5.17 9.41
CA ALA A 101 4.66 -6.28 8.47
C ALA A 101 3.85 -5.90 7.21
N HIS A 102 2.70 -5.24 7.37
CA HIS A 102 1.91 -4.72 6.26
C HIS A 102 2.71 -3.68 5.44
N ARG A 103 3.26 -2.67 6.11
CA ARG A 103 3.99 -1.58 5.44
C ARG A 103 5.21 -2.08 4.70
N ARG A 104 5.95 -3.03 5.28
CA ARG A 104 7.12 -3.64 4.65
C ARG A 104 6.71 -4.40 3.39
N TRP A 105 5.68 -5.25 3.48
CA TRP A 105 5.16 -5.96 2.33
C TRP A 105 4.70 -5.02 1.21
N PHE A 106 3.98 -3.94 1.54
CA PHE A 106 3.48 -3.01 0.53
C PHE A 106 4.62 -2.26 -0.18
N LEU A 107 5.64 -1.81 0.57
CA LEU A 107 6.83 -1.19 0.01
C LEU A 107 7.62 -2.15 -0.87
N ASP A 108 7.81 -3.38 -0.40
CA ASP A 108 8.49 -4.44 -1.13
C ASP A 108 7.75 -4.72 -2.45
N THR A 109 6.41 -4.81 -2.42
CA THR A 109 5.53 -5.00 -3.59
C THR A 109 5.63 -3.86 -4.60
N ALA A 110 5.57 -2.62 -4.13
CA ALA A 110 5.77 -1.45 -4.98
C ALA A 110 7.17 -1.44 -5.61
N THR A 111 8.21 -1.85 -4.86
CA THR A 111 9.58 -1.95 -5.37
C THR A 111 9.69 -2.99 -6.49
N GLY A 112 9.06 -4.17 -6.30
CA GLY A 112 9.04 -5.22 -7.31
C GLY A 112 8.33 -4.80 -8.60
N LEU A 113 7.23 -4.04 -8.50
CA LEU A 113 6.53 -3.49 -9.66
C LEU A 113 7.34 -2.40 -10.35
N LEU A 114 7.79 -1.39 -9.60
CA LEU A 114 8.52 -0.25 -10.18
C LEU A 114 9.88 -0.64 -10.76
N GLY A 115 10.50 -1.71 -10.28
CA GLY A 115 11.69 -2.31 -10.91
C GLY A 115 11.44 -2.92 -12.29
N GLY A 116 10.18 -3.16 -12.66
CA GLY A 116 9.78 -3.53 -14.02
C GLY A 116 9.72 -2.36 -15.00
N ILE A 117 10.01 -1.13 -14.54
CA ILE A 117 10.03 0.10 -15.36
C ILE A 117 11.49 0.53 -15.51
N PRO A 118 12.13 0.30 -16.69
CA PRO A 118 13.58 0.49 -16.88
C PRO A 118 14.10 1.89 -16.55
N GLU A 119 13.27 2.91 -16.71
CA GLU A 119 13.63 4.32 -16.55
C GLU A 119 13.61 4.79 -15.08
N LEU A 120 13.08 3.99 -14.15
CA LEU A 120 12.92 4.38 -12.76
C LEU A 120 13.94 3.70 -11.85
N PRO A 121 14.53 4.44 -10.88
CA PRO A 121 15.23 3.80 -9.78
C PRO A 121 14.18 3.19 -8.83
N ALA A 122 14.09 1.86 -8.82
CA ALA A 122 13.00 1.11 -8.19
C ALA A 122 12.79 1.46 -6.71
N GLU A 123 13.83 1.40 -5.87
CA GLU A 123 13.69 1.60 -4.43
C GLU A 123 13.35 3.06 -4.07
N PRO A 124 14.01 4.10 -4.63
CA PRO A 124 13.57 5.48 -4.44
C PRO A 124 12.15 5.73 -4.93
N ALA A 125 11.78 5.22 -6.11
CA ALA A 125 10.44 5.40 -6.66
C ALA A 125 9.37 4.74 -5.77
N ALA A 126 9.63 3.52 -5.26
CA ALA A 126 8.72 2.83 -4.36
C ALA A 126 8.53 3.56 -3.02
N ARG A 127 9.60 4.10 -2.45
CA ARG A 127 9.48 4.94 -1.24
C ARG A 127 8.64 6.19 -1.49
N HIS A 128 8.83 6.83 -2.64
CA HIS A 128 8.03 8.01 -3.02
C HIS A 128 6.55 7.61 -3.20
N PHE A 129 6.28 6.52 -3.91
CA PHE A 129 4.93 6.00 -4.09
C PHE A 129 4.22 5.72 -2.75
N VAL A 130 4.86 5.00 -1.83
CA VAL A 130 4.29 4.70 -0.51
C VAL A 130 4.07 5.96 0.31
N MET A 131 5.01 6.92 0.25
CA MET A 131 4.85 8.22 0.92
C MET A 131 3.64 8.99 0.40
N MET A 132 3.43 9.02 -0.92
CA MET A 132 2.24 9.63 -1.53
C MET A 132 0.96 8.90 -1.11
N CYS A 133 0.98 7.56 -1.00
CA CYS A 133 -0.16 6.79 -0.51
C CYS A 133 -0.53 7.16 0.93
N ASP A 134 0.47 7.24 1.82
CA ASP A 134 0.26 7.65 3.22
C ASP A 134 -0.31 9.08 3.30
N GLY A 135 0.24 9.99 2.49
CA GLY A 135 -0.22 11.36 2.35
C GLY A 135 -1.67 11.44 1.87
N ALA A 136 -2.02 10.70 0.81
CA ALA A 136 -3.37 10.66 0.26
C ALA A 136 -4.40 10.12 1.28
N MET A 137 -4.06 9.05 2.00
CA MET A 137 -4.93 8.50 3.05
C MET A 137 -5.16 9.49 4.19
N THR A 138 -4.12 10.22 4.59
CA THR A 138 -4.19 11.20 5.67
C THR A 138 -4.95 12.45 5.23
N ALA A 139 -4.58 13.02 4.08
CA ALA A 139 -5.21 14.22 3.54
C ALA A 139 -6.67 13.98 3.17
N GLY A 140 -7.02 12.79 2.64
CA GLY A 140 -8.41 12.44 2.31
C GLY A 140 -9.32 12.45 3.54
N ARG A 141 -8.79 12.10 4.71
CA ARG A 141 -9.51 12.20 6.00
C ARG A 141 -9.67 13.65 6.46
N LEU A 142 -8.66 14.49 6.24
CA LEU A 142 -8.62 15.86 6.76
C LEU A 142 -9.37 16.87 5.88
N PHE A 143 -9.21 16.77 4.56
CA PHE A 143 -9.65 17.78 3.59
C PHE A 143 -10.79 17.28 2.68
N GLY A 144 -11.16 16.01 2.79
CA GLY A 144 -12.11 15.37 1.89
C GLY A 144 -11.45 14.76 0.65
N PRO A 145 -12.19 13.93 -0.09
CA PRO A 145 -11.59 13.01 -1.04
C PRO A 145 -11.36 13.60 -2.45
N GLU A 146 -12.10 14.63 -2.89
CA GLU A 146 -12.07 15.02 -4.32
C GLU A 146 -10.68 15.45 -4.78
N ALA A 147 -10.18 16.60 -4.29
CA ALA A 147 -8.89 17.16 -4.70
C ALA A 147 -7.72 16.22 -4.37
N VAL A 148 -7.74 15.60 -3.19
CA VAL A 148 -6.67 14.70 -2.73
C VAL A 148 -6.50 13.49 -3.65
N CYS A 149 -7.61 12.91 -4.12
CA CYS A 149 -7.53 11.77 -5.03
C CYS A 149 -6.98 12.16 -6.40
N ASP A 150 -7.36 13.33 -6.91
CA ASP A 150 -6.87 13.82 -8.20
C ASP A 150 -5.37 14.16 -8.13
N ASP A 151 -4.94 14.84 -7.05
CA ASP A 151 -3.54 15.14 -6.78
C ASP A 151 -2.68 13.88 -6.61
N PHE A 152 -3.22 12.86 -5.91
CA PHE A 152 -2.53 11.59 -5.75
C PHE A 152 -2.32 10.87 -7.09
N LEU A 153 -3.34 10.81 -7.94
CA LEU A 153 -3.21 10.19 -9.27
C LEU A 153 -2.25 10.96 -10.17
N LEU A 154 -2.28 12.29 -10.11
CA LEU A 154 -1.32 13.13 -10.83
C LEU A 154 0.13 12.88 -10.37
N GLY A 155 0.34 12.77 -9.05
CA GLY A 155 1.65 12.44 -8.49
C GLY A 155 2.14 11.04 -8.91
N VAL A 156 1.23 10.06 -8.99
CA VAL A 156 1.54 8.72 -9.50
C VAL A 156 1.98 8.78 -10.97
N GLU A 157 1.28 9.53 -11.82
CA GLU A 157 1.68 9.68 -13.22
C GLU A 157 3.05 10.37 -13.34
N GLY A 158 3.28 11.46 -12.61
CA GLY A 158 4.58 12.15 -12.61
C GLY A 158 5.73 11.28 -12.09
N LEU A 159 5.44 10.34 -11.18
CA LEU A 159 6.40 9.34 -10.73
C LEU A 159 6.72 8.35 -11.84
N LEU A 160 5.69 7.85 -12.53
CA LEU A 160 5.82 6.85 -13.60
C LEU A 160 6.52 7.38 -14.85
N THR A 161 6.37 8.67 -15.15
CA THR A 161 7.03 9.33 -16.29
C THR A 161 8.45 9.83 -15.97
N GLY A 162 8.90 9.71 -14.72
CA GLY A 162 10.24 10.13 -14.28
C GLY A 162 10.39 11.62 -14.00
N GLU A 163 9.31 12.40 -14.10
CA GLU A 163 9.30 13.85 -13.83
C GLU A 163 9.61 14.18 -12.36
N LEU A 164 9.31 13.25 -11.44
CA LEU A 164 9.51 13.42 -10.00
C LEU A 164 10.83 12.86 -9.43
N VAL A 165 11.68 12.23 -10.25
CA VAL A 165 12.87 11.49 -9.79
C VAL A 165 14.19 12.07 -10.34
N SER A 166 14.11 13.17 -11.08
CA SER A 166 15.28 13.91 -11.56
C SER A 166 15.72 14.93 -10.49
N PHE A 167 16.57 14.52 -9.54
CA PHE A 167 17.23 15.42 -8.59
C PHE A 167 18.75 15.21 -8.61
#